data_AF-A0A6L6BX51-F1
#
_entry.id   AF-A0A6L6BX51-F1
#
_cell.length_a   1.000
_cell.length_b   1.000
_cell.length_c   1.000
_cell.angle_alpha   90.00
_cell.angle_beta   90.00
_cell.angle_gamma   90.00
#
_symmetry.space_group_name_H-M   'P 1'
#
loop_
_entity.id
_entity.type
_entity.pdbx_description
1 polymer ?
#
loop_
_entity_poly.entity_id
_entity_poly.type
_entity_poly.pdbx_seq_one_letter_code
_entity_poly.pdbx_strand_id
1 'polypeptide(L)' 'MKDPRDVILRPVVSEKSYGLLDTGVYTFEVATQASKPEIRDAVQAIWPGVKVKNVNTLNR' A
#
# COMPACT_ATOMS: atom_id res chain seq x y z
N MET A 1 -8.53 15.71 -5.11
CA MET A 1 -8.20 14.39 -4.54
C MET A 1 -7.69 13.55 -5.70
N LYS A 2 -6.46 13.01 -5.62
CA LYS A 2 -5.95 12.10 -6.67
C LYS A 2 -6.75 10.80 -6.64
N ASP A 3 -6.90 10.12 -7.77
CA ASP A 3 -7.52 8.80 -7.78
C ASP A 3 -6.64 7.85 -6.94
N PRO A 4 -7.19 7.08 -5.99
CA PRO A 4 -6.44 6.08 -5.23
C PRO A 4 -5.64 5.11 -6.10
N ARG A 5 -6.10 4.82 -7.32
CA ARG A 5 -5.43 3.95 -8.29
C ARG A 5 -4.23 4.60 -8.98
N ASP A 6 -4.11 5.93 -8.93
CA ASP A 6 -2.88 6.63 -9.32
C ASP A 6 -1.80 6.51 -8.24
N VAL A 7 -2.19 6.19 -7.00
CA VAL A 7 -1.28 6.03 -5.86
C VAL A 7 -0.82 4.59 -5.71
N ILE A 8 -1.75 3.62 -5.74
CA ILE A 8 -1.47 2.19 -5.60
C ILE A 8 -1.45 1.54 -6.98
N LEU A 9 -0.26 1.22 -7.49
CA LEU A 9 -0.08 0.78 -8.88
C LEU A 9 -0.33 -0.73 -9.05
N ARG A 10 0.31 -1.56 -8.22
CA ARG A 10 0.20 -3.03 -8.29
C ARG A 10 0.66 -3.71 -7.00
N PRO A 11 0.14 -4.90 -6.66
CA PRO A 11 0.67 -5.68 -5.55
C PRO A 11 2.05 -6.23 -5.86
N VAL A 12 2.87 -6.41 -4.82
CA VAL A 12 4.16 -7.11 -4.92
C VAL A 12 3.98 -8.56 -4.48
N VAL A 13 4.25 -9.48 -5.40
CA VAL A 13 4.13 -10.93 -5.18
C VAL A 13 5.53 -11.55 -5.17
N SER A 14 5.94 -12.06 -4.01
CA SER A 14 7.26 -12.65 -3.76
C SER A 14 7.19 -13.52 -2.51
N GLU A 15 8.12 -14.46 -2.33
CA GLU A 15 8.19 -15.29 -1.11
C GLU A 15 8.21 -14.43 0.17
N LYS A 16 8.96 -13.33 0.13
CA LYS A 16 9.04 -12.37 1.24
C LYS A 16 7.70 -11.68 1.51
N SER A 17 6.98 -11.24 0.49
CA SER A 17 5.69 -10.56 0.68
C SER A 17 4.62 -11.53 1.15
N TYR A 18 4.65 -12.80 0.72
CA TYR A 18 3.78 -13.84 1.25
C TYR A 18 4.02 -14.10 2.74
N GLY A 19 5.29 -14.20 3.18
CA GLY A 19 5.61 -14.42 4.59
C GLY A 19 5.17 -13.30 5.55
N LEU A 20 4.78 -12.14 5.02
CA LEU A 20 4.27 -11.00 5.79
C LEU A 20 2.74 -10.95 5.91
N LEU A 21 2.02 -11.70 5.06
CA LEU A 21 0.56 -11.68 5.02
C LEU A 21 -0.07 -12.16 6.33
N ASP A 22 0.49 -13.19 6.97
CA ASP A 22 0.02 -13.73 8.24
C ASP A 22 0.10 -12.71 9.39
N THR A 23 0.95 -11.69 9.23
CA THR A 23 1.08 -10.57 10.18
C THR A 23 0.28 -9.33 9.79
N GLY A 24 -0.56 -9.45 8.74
CA GLY A 24 -1.40 -8.36 8.24
C GLY A 24 -0.62 -7.27 7.48
N VAL A 25 0.57 -7.60 6.95
CA VAL A 25 1.41 -6.66 6.20
C VAL A 25 1.32 -6.97 4.71
N TYR A 26 0.82 -5.99 3.95
CA TYR A 26 0.63 -6.07 2.50
C TYR A 26 1.59 -5.12 1.80
N THR A 27 2.16 -5.57 0.68
CA THR A 27 3.19 -4.80 -0.06
C THR A 27 2.68 -4.44 -1.45
N PHE A 28 2.84 -3.17 -1.81
CA PHE A 28 2.42 -2.63 -3.10
C PHE A 28 3.56 -1.80 -3.70
N GLU A 29 3.63 -1.80 -5.03
CA GLU A 29 4.31 -0.75 -5.76
C GLU A 29 3.38 0.47 -5.82
N VAL A 30 3.94 1.62 -5.51
CA VAL A 30 3.21 2.89 -5.40
C VAL A 30 3.90 3.94 -6.24
N ALA A 31 3.19 5.01 -6.57
CA ALA A 31 3.79 6.12 -7.28
C ALA A 31 4.91 6.77 -6.45
N THR A 32 6.05 7.09 -7.07
CA THR A 32 7.28 7.54 -6.37
C THR A 32 7.09 8.87 -5.64
N GLN A 33 6.19 9.72 -6.13
CA GLN A 33 5.81 10.99 -5.50
C GLN A 33 4.77 10.86 -4.38
N ALA A 34 4.24 9.66 -4.11
CA ALA A 34 3.18 9.48 -3.11
C ALA A 34 3.74 9.52 -1.68
N SER A 35 3.15 10.37 -0.86
CA SER A 35 3.46 10.45 0.57
C SER A 35 2.79 9.32 1.36
N LYS A 36 3.34 9.00 2.55
CA LYS A 36 2.76 7.97 3.43
C LYS A 36 1.28 8.22 3.80
N PRO A 37 0.84 9.46 4.09
CA PRO A 37 -0.59 9.74 4.29
C PRO A 37 -1.43 9.46 3.04
N GLU A 38 -0.98 9.86 1.84
CA GLU A 38 -1.69 9.57 0.59
C GLU A 38 -1.83 8.06 0.35
N ILE A 39 -0.77 7.28 0.60
CA ILE A 39 -0.80 5.82 0.47
C ILE A 39 -1.81 5.20 1.43
N ARG A 40 -1.82 5.63 2.70
CA ARG A 40 -2.79 5.18 3.70
C ARG A 40 -4.21 5.42 3.23
N ASP A 41 -4.49 6.65 2.81
CA ASP A 41 -5.84 7.07 2.45
C ASP A 41 -6.30 6.36 1.17
N ALA A 42 -5.39 6.15 0.22
CA ALA A 42 -5.66 5.38 -1.00
C ALA A 42 -6.00 3.91 -0.71
N VAL A 43 -5.25 3.23 0.16
CA VAL A 43 -5.55 1.85 0.57
C VAL A 43 -6.94 1.75 1.20
N GLN A 44 -7.27 2.65 2.12
CA GLN A 44 -8.58 2.63 2.77
C GLN A 44 -9.74 2.97 1.80
N ALA A 45 -9.47 3.77 0.76
CA ALA A 45 -10.45 4.07 -0.28
C ALA A 45 -10.67 2.90 -1.24
N ILE A 46 -9.63 2.16 -1.61
CA ILE A 46 -9.72 0.99 -2.53
C ILE A 46 -10.36 -0.21 -1.83
N TRP A 47 -10.07 -0.42 -0.54
CA TRP A 47 -10.58 -1.54 0.25
C TRP A 47 -11.43 -1.04 1.43
N PRO A 48 -12.73 -0.76 1.22
CA PRO A 48 -13.62 -0.32 2.30
C PRO A 48 -13.62 -1.29 3.48
N GLY A 49 -13.53 -0.75 4.69
CA GLY A 49 -13.54 -1.52 5.94
C GLY A 49 -12.16 -1.92 6.46
N VAL A 50 -11.07 -1.67 5.71
CA VAL A 50 -9.71 -1.83 6.24
C VAL A 50 -9.26 -0.58 6.98
N LYS A 51 -8.45 -0.75 8.03
CA LYS A 51 -7.81 0.35 8.76
C LYS A 51 -6.30 0.13 8.75
N VAL A 52 -5.58 1.07 8.16
CA VAL A 52 -4.13 0.99 8.05
C VAL A 52 -3.49 1.45 9.36
N LYS A 53 -2.73 0.56 9.99
CA LYS A 53 -2.03 0.86 11.25
C LYS A 53 -0.75 1.68 11.04
N ASN A 54 0.03 1.35 10.01
CA ASN A 54 1.30 2.03 9.70
C ASN A 54 1.64 1.86 8.21
N VAL A 55 2.48 2.76 7.67
CA VAL A 55 2.98 2.71 6.29
C VAL A 55 4.51 2.81 6.30
N ASN A 56 5.15 1.85 5.65
CA ASN A 56 6.59 1.84 5.39
C ASN A 56 6.83 1.92 3.89
N THR A 57 7.78 2.76 3.47
CA THR A 57 8.14 2.96 2.07
C THR A 57 9.66 2.85 1.92
N LEU A 58 10.09 2.32 0.78
CA LEU A 58 11.49 2.23 0.39
C LEU A 58 11.56 2.54 -1.10
N ASN A 59 12.46 3.46 -1.50
CA ASN A 59 12.76 3.67 -2.91
C ASN A 59 13.75 2.60 -3.35
N ARG A 60 13.48 2.00 -4.52
CA ARG A 60 14.37 1.03 -5.14
C ARG A 60 15.33 1.73 -6.09
#